data_AF-A0A9W9PJ24-F1
#
_entry.id   AF-A0A9W9PJ24-F1
#
_cell.length_a   1.000
_cell.length_b   1.000
_cell.length_c   1.000
_cell.angle_alpha   90.00
_cell.angle_beta   90.00
_cell.angle_gamma   90.00
#
_symmetry.space_group_name_H-M   'P 1'
#
loop_
_entity.id
_entity.type
_entity.pdbx_description
1 polymer ?
#
loop_
_entity_poly.entity_id
_entity_poly.type
_entity_poly.pdbx_seq_one_letter_code
_entity_poly.pdbx_strand_id
1 'polypeptide(L)'
;MYLDSIYSMVGFHAADASIPNLDNLPNGIQMAFESVLETLIFVYYFIYTEDSIRSLLEIYKTKMFHNPDKYRNGGEVTAVWMRLDDDIEVYRFIKSWYLFEQREPPLSWPPSFSRHCVLPPHVNSPNVFEPVDFYLAIETRFPNQEDHIQFLLSLTLLKIKLVLDLRNLQRAIEWAGPKGIMNSLGHSDMIKELDAQVDGLYCKVHEANRYWWKLLVAKPWNAVEALVEQYSQNNALAKAGSPAEACAWFLKQQFCWIETPAALEYVEGKNKGSSFPSMKETERVYGHLGNKSIHSARQMEREMSGRMSRTRMSSGRRRSACGACITPGRTGLGRVCPQSFPDK
;
A
#
# COMPACT_ATOMS: atom_id res chain seq x y z
N MET A 1 -20.89 -2.86 16.23
CA MET A 1 -20.84 -1.53 16.89
C MET A 1 -19.95 -0.52 16.15
N TYR A 2 -18.63 -0.72 15.98
CA TYR A 2 -17.79 0.26 15.27
C TYR A 2 -17.96 0.27 13.75
N LEU A 3 -18.13 -0.90 13.12
CA LEU A 3 -18.47 -1.00 11.69
C LEU A 3 -19.81 -0.34 11.38
N ASP A 4 -20.83 -0.50 12.24
CA ASP A 4 -22.14 0.14 12.07
C ASP A 4 -22.05 1.67 12.10
N SER A 5 -21.15 2.23 12.91
CA SER A 5 -20.92 3.68 12.98
C SER A 5 -20.18 4.20 11.74
N ILE A 6 -19.27 3.40 11.17
CA ILE A 6 -18.56 3.74 9.93
C ILE A 6 -19.53 3.68 8.76
N TYR A 7 -20.30 2.59 8.63
CA TYR A 7 -21.34 2.46 7.63
C TYR A 7 -22.36 3.61 7.76
N SER A 8 -22.81 3.94 8.98
CA SER A 8 -23.70 5.08 9.27
C SER A 8 -23.10 6.43 8.83
N MET A 9 -21.80 6.67 9.07
CA MET A 9 -21.10 7.88 8.65
C MET A 9 -21.04 8.04 7.12
N VAL A 10 -21.01 6.93 6.38
CA VAL A 10 -20.99 6.89 4.91
C VAL A 10 -22.42 6.71 4.32
N GLY A 11 -23.45 6.68 5.17
CA GLY A 11 -24.86 6.55 4.77
C GLY A 11 -25.32 5.12 4.46
N PHE A 12 -24.53 4.10 4.81
CA PHE A 12 -24.88 2.69 4.70
C PHE A 12 -25.43 2.19 6.06
N HIS A 13 -26.60 1.57 6.08
CA HIS A 13 -27.11 0.92 7.28
C HIS A 13 -26.88 -0.59 7.19
N ALA A 14 -26.24 -1.17 8.21
CA ALA A 14 -25.89 -2.59 8.27
C ALA A 14 -27.07 -3.57 8.30
N ALA A 15 -28.32 -3.08 8.35
CA ALA A 15 -29.52 -3.90 8.43
C ALA A 15 -29.88 -4.59 7.10
N ASP A 16 -29.42 -4.07 5.96
CA ASP A 16 -29.61 -4.70 4.64
C ASP A 16 -28.27 -5.24 4.13
N ALA A 17 -27.99 -6.50 4.48
CA ALA A 17 -26.73 -7.21 4.20
C ALA A 17 -26.58 -7.64 2.73
N SER A 18 -26.79 -6.73 1.79
CA SER A 18 -26.18 -6.81 0.46
C SER A 18 -25.13 -5.71 0.39
N ILE A 19 -23.86 -6.07 0.60
CA ILE A 19 -22.74 -5.18 0.28
C ILE A 19 -22.92 -4.79 -1.19
N PRO A 20 -23.11 -3.48 -1.51
CA PRO A 20 -23.23 -3.07 -2.90
C PRO A 20 -22.00 -3.54 -3.64
N ASN A 21 -22.17 -4.12 -4.82
CA ASN A 21 -21.04 -4.41 -5.68
C ASN A 21 -20.32 -3.08 -5.97
N LEU A 22 -19.14 -2.91 -5.37
CA LEU A 22 -18.34 -1.68 -5.45
C LEU A 22 -17.99 -1.34 -6.91
N ASP A 23 -17.97 -2.34 -7.78
CA ASP A 23 -17.69 -2.18 -9.21
C ASP A 23 -18.80 -1.42 -9.97
N ASN A 24 -19.99 -1.27 -9.37
CA ASN A 24 -21.12 -0.56 -9.97
C ASN A 24 -21.27 0.89 -9.45
N LEU A 25 -20.41 1.33 -8.52
CA LEU A 25 -20.47 2.70 -8.03
C LEU A 25 -19.89 3.67 -9.09
N PRO A 26 -20.46 4.87 -9.24
CA PRO A 26 -19.81 5.93 -10.01
C PRO A 26 -18.39 6.17 -9.50
N ASN A 27 -17.41 6.31 -10.41
CA ASN A 27 -15.98 6.49 -10.06
C ASN A 27 -15.73 7.55 -8.96
N GLY A 28 -16.51 8.63 -8.94
CA GLY A 28 -16.39 9.66 -7.90
C GLY A 28 -16.73 9.19 -6.49
N ILE A 29 -17.69 8.26 -6.36
CA ILE A 29 -18.07 7.65 -5.08
C ILE A 29 -17.03 6.59 -4.68
N GLN A 30 -16.50 5.82 -5.64
CA GLN A 30 -15.43 4.85 -5.37
C GLN A 30 -14.17 5.54 -4.83
N MET A 31 -13.73 6.63 -5.46
CA MET A 31 -12.58 7.41 -4.97
C MET A 31 -12.82 8.06 -3.60
N ALA A 32 -14.03 8.59 -3.36
CA ALA A 32 -14.38 9.16 -2.07
C ALA A 32 -14.40 8.09 -0.96
N PHE A 33 -14.91 6.90 -1.28
CA PHE A 33 -14.91 5.75 -0.37
C PHE A 33 -13.48 5.28 -0.06
N GLU A 34 -12.62 5.14 -1.07
CA GLU A 34 -11.20 4.79 -0.89
C GLU A 34 -10.48 5.83 -0.02
N SER A 35 -10.69 7.13 -0.29
CA SER A 35 -10.07 8.23 0.47
C SER A 35 -10.54 8.29 1.94
N VAL A 36 -11.83 8.09 2.19
CA VAL A 36 -12.38 7.99 3.56
C VAL A 36 -11.82 6.76 4.25
N LEU A 37 -11.68 5.63 3.56
CA LEU A 37 -11.09 4.43 4.13
C LEU A 37 -9.63 4.64 4.47
N GLU A 38 -8.83 5.27 3.60
CA GLU A 38 -7.42 5.60 3.87
C GLU A 38 -7.30 6.54 5.08
N THR A 39 -8.17 7.54 5.18
CA THR A 39 -8.21 8.46 6.32
C THR A 39 -8.61 7.74 7.61
N LEU A 40 -9.62 6.86 7.56
CA LEU A 40 -10.04 6.05 8.69
C LEU A 40 -8.98 5.03 9.10
N ILE A 41 -8.28 4.43 8.14
CA ILE A 41 -7.14 3.55 8.35
C ILE A 41 -6.03 4.34 9.05
N PHE A 42 -5.72 5.55 8.60
CA PHE A 42 -4.73 6.44 9.23
C PHE A 42 -5.11 6.80 10.68
N VAL A 43 -6.39 7.07 10.94
CA VAL A 43 -6.92 7.31 12.29
C VAL A 43 -6.93 6.03 13.13
N TYR A 44 -7.25 4.87 12.54
CA TYR A 44 -7.21 3.56 13.19
C TYR A 44 -5.78 3.12 13.53
N TYR A 45 -4.78 3.52 12.73
CA TYR A 45 -3.37 3.28 13.03
C TYR A 45 -2.94 3.93 14.36
N PHE A 46 -3.68 4.92 14.86
CA PHE A 46 -3.46 5.54 16.18
C PHE A 46 -4.26 4.92 17.32
N ILE A 47 -5.21 4.01 17.07
CA ILE A 47 -6.05 3.36 18.10
C ILE A 47 -5.58 1.90 18.30
N TYR A 48 -4.70 1.71 19.29
CA TYR A 48 -3.97 0.47 19.58
C TYR A 48 -4.75 -0.48 20.50
N THR A 49 -5.83 -1.10 20.03
CA THR A 49 -6.33 -2.33 20.69
C THR A 49 -6.14 -3.52 19.77
N GLU A 50 -5.88 -4.70 20.36
CA GLU A 50 -5.79 -5.95 19.60
C GLU A 50 -7.03 -6.17 18.73
N ASP A 51 -8.23 -5.90 19.27
CA ASP A 51 -9.50 -5.99 18.54
C ASP A 51 -9.55 -5.06 17.31
N SER A 52 -8.99 -3.86 17.43
CA SER A 52 -8.92 -2.90 16.31
C SER A 52 -8.00 -3.41 15.21
N ILE A 53 -6.85 -4.00 15.58
CA ILE A 53 -5.89 -4.59 14.65
C ILE A 53 -6.50 -5.83 13.97
N ARG A 54 -7.20 -6.69 14.72
CA ARG A 54 -7.93 -7.85 14.16
C ARG A 54 -9.04 -7.41 13.21
N SER A 55 -9.80 -6.36 13.54
CA SER A 55 -10.83 -5.82 12.66
C SER A 55 -10.22 -5.27 11.36
N LEU A 56 -9.10 -4.56 11.47
CA LEU A 56 -8.36 -4.05 10.31
C LEU A 56 -7.83 -5.19 9.43
N LEU A 57 -7.35 -6.27 10.04
CA LEU A 57 -6.90 -7.47 9.33
C LEU A 57 -8.05 -8.07 8.50
N GLU A 58 -9.25 -8.21 9.09
CA GLU A 58 -10.40 -8.74 8.37
C GLU A 58 -10.82 -7.83 7.20
N ILE A 59 -10.70 -6.50 7.34
CA ILE A 59 -10.91 -5.56 6.24
C ILE A 59 -9.89 -5.80 5.12
N TYR A 60 -8.60 -5.91 5.43
CA TYR A 60 -7.56 -6.13 4.41
C TYR A 60 -7.69 -7.50 3.74
N LYS A 61 -8.00 -8.55 4.50
CA LYS A 61 -8.33 -9.88 3.95
C LYS A 61 -9.50 -9.78 2.99
N THR A 62 -10.58 -9.15 3.40
CA THR A 62 -11.78 -8.93 2.57
C THR A 62 -11.44 -8.17 1.29
N LYS A 63 -10.67 -7.09 1.37
CA LYS A 63 -10.18 -6.36 0.20
C LYS A 63 -9.37 -7.23 -0.74
N MET A 64 -8.47 -8.06 -0.20
CA MET A 64 -7.67 -9.00 -0.99
C MET A 64 -8.55 -10.04 -1.68
N PHE A 65 -9.58 -10.57 -1.00
CA PHE A 65 -10.52 -11.53 -1.58
C PHE A 65 -11.39 -10.95 -2.69
N HIS A 66 -11.81 -9.68 -2.56
CA HIS A 66 -12.65 -9.01 -3.57
C HIS A 66 -11.85 -8.36 -4.71
N ASN A 67 -10.55 -8.12 -4.54
CA ASN A 67 -9.65 -7.66 -5.59
C ASN A 67 -8.42 -8.59 -5.72
N PRO A 68 -8.62 -9.85 -6.16
CA PRO A 68 -7.57 -10.87 -6.23
C PRO A 68 -6.54 -10.62 -7.34
N ASP A 69 -6.88 -9.83 -8.35
CA ASP A 69 -5.90 -9.31 -9.31
C ASP A 69 -4.93 -8.30 -8.67
N LYS A 70 -5.18 -7.95 -7.40
CA LYS A 70 -4.43 -6.98 -6.61
C LYS A 70 -4.02 -7.59 -5.27
N TYR A 71 -3.29 -8.70 -5.32
CA TYR A 71 -2.43 -9.14 -4.22
C TYR A 71 -1.45 -8.06 -3.73
N ARG A 72 -1.42 -6.89 -4.37
CA ARG A 72 -0.98 -5.59 -3.87
C ARG A 72 -1.24 -5.36 -2.37
N ASN A 73 -2.36 -5.85 -1.84
CA ASN A 73 -2.70 -5.71 -0.41
C ASN A 73 -2.09 -6.80 0.49
N GLY A 74 -1.44 -7.82 -0.08
CA GLY A 74 -0.77 -8.89 0.66
C GLY A 74 0.32 -8.37 1.59
N GLY A 75 1.00 -7.29 1.19
CA GLY A 75 1.92 -6.56 2.07
C GLY A 75 1.23 -6.02 3.33
N GLU A 76 0.05 -5.41 3.17
CA GLU A 76 -0.75 -4.85 4.28
C GLU A 76 -1.32 -5.94 5.19
N VAL A 77 -1.84 -7.01 4.60
CA VAL A 77 -2.33 -8.17 5.35
C VAL A 77 -1.22 -8.77 6.21
N THR A 78 -0.03 -8.98 5.62
CA THR A 78 1.16 -9.45 6.34
C THR A 78 1.54 -8.49 7.47
N ALA A 79 1.55 -7.19 7.18
CA ALA A 79 1.86 -6.13 8.14
C ALA A 79 1.03 -6.23 9.42
N VAL A 80 -0.29 -6.34 9.23
CA VAL A 80 -1.24 -6.33 10.34
C VAL A 80 -1.13 -7.61 11.14
N TRP A 81 -0.93 -8.76 10.49
CA TRP A 81 -0.68 -10.02 11.20
C TRP A 81 0.62 -10.02 12.00
N MET A 82 1.71 -9.44 11.48
CA MET A 82 2.98 -9.33 12.23
C MET A 82 2.81 -8.54 13.52
N ARG A 83 1.94 -7.52 13.54
CA ARG A 83 1.62 -6.75 14.76
C ARG A 83 0.82 -7.54 15.79
N LEU A 84 0.13 -8.60 15.37
CA LEU A 84 -0.58 -9.52 16.26
C LEU A 84 0.35 -10.62 16.82
N ASP A 85 1.64 -10.59 16.48
CA ASP A 85 2.64 -11.61 16.86
C ASP A 85 2.25 -13.05 16.44
N ASP A 86 1.48 -13.15 15.35
CA ASP A 86 0.96 -14.42 14.84
C ASP A 86 1.80 -14.95 13.67
N ASP A 87 3.09 -15.17 13.94
CA ASP A 87 4.11 -15.48 12.92
C ASP A 87 3.77 -16.70 12.05
N ILE A 88 3.08 -17.68 12.63
CA ILE A 88 2.69 -18.90 11.92
C ILE A 88 1.59 -18.62 10.90
N GLU A 89 0.62 -17.77 11.22
CA GLU A 89 -0.41 -17.33 10.29
C GLU A 89 0.17 -16.40 9.23
N VAL A 90 1.09 -15.49 9.60
CA VAL A 90 1.84 -14.67 8.64
C VAL A 90 2.53 -15.57 7.61
N TYR A 91 3.29 -16.56 8.07
CA TYR A 91 4.01 -17.46 7.17
C TYR A 91 3.05 -18.30 6.32
N ARG A 92 1.98 -18.83 6.93
CA ARG A 92 0.95 -19.59 6.22
C ARG A 92 0.33 -18.76 5.10
N PHE A 93 0.05 -17.50 5.38
CA PHE A 93 -0.46 -16.56 4.41
C PHE A 93 0.52 -16.31 3.28
N ILE A 94 1.76 -15.92 3.58
CA ILE A 94 2.80 -15.67 2.57
C ILE A 94 2.98 -16.91 1.68
N LYS A 95 3.05 -18.11 2.27
CA LYS A 95 3.15 -19.36 1.52
C LYS A 95 1.92 -19.65 0.68
N SER A 96 0.72 -19.39 1.21
CA SER A 96 -0.52 -19.53 0.44
C SER A 96 -0.58 -18.56 -0.74
N TRP A 97 -0.10 -17.32 -0.56
CA TRP A 97 0.05 -16.30 -1.60
C TRP A 97 1.02 -16.79 -2.69
N TYR A 98 2.15 -17.37 -2.32
CA TYR A 98 3.10 -17.97 -3.25
C TYR A 98 2.55 -19.17 -4.05
N LEU A 99 1.77 -20.02 -3.40
CA LEU A 99 1.19 -21.23 -4.00
C LEU A 99 -0.04 -20.95 -4.85
N PHE A 100 -0.74 -19.84 -4.59
CA PHE A 100 -1.94 -19.46 -5.30
C PHE A 100 -1.70 -19.31 -6.81
N GLU A 101 -0.61 -18.66 -7.19
CA GLU A 101 -0.23 -18.44 -8.60
C GLU A 101 0.06 -19.73 -9.37
N GLN A 102 0.24 -20.88 -8.70
CA GLN A 102 0.46 -22.16 -9.38
C GLN A 102 -0.82 -22.84 -9.83
N ARG A 103 -1.99 -22.41 -9.36
CA ARG A 103 -3.24 -23.09 -9.69
C ARG A 103 -3.79 -22.58 -11.01
N GLU A 104 -3.72 -23.43 -12.03
CA GLU A 104 -4.69 -23.30 -13.12
C GLU A 104 -6.09 -23.43 -12.51
N PRO A 105 -7.02 -22.51 -12.82
CA PRO A 105 -8.41 -22.69 -12.42
C PRO A 105 -8.88 -24.04 -12.97
N PRO A 106 -9.59 -24.86 -12.18
CA PRO A 106 -10.04 -26.16 -12.65
C PRO A 106 -10.81 -26.01 -13.97
N LEU A 107 -10.57 -26.89 -14.95
CA LEU A 107 -11.27 -26.87 -16.24
C LEU A 107 -12.80 -26.87 -16.12
N SER A 108 -13.33 -27.32 -14.97
CA SER A 108 -14.76 -27.36 -14.65
C SER A 108 -15.34 -26.06 -14.12
N TRP A 109 -14.52 -25.04 -13.82
CA TRP A 109 -15.00 -23.75 -13.35
C TRP A 109 -15.58 -22.96 -14.53
N PRO A 110 -16.76 -22.33 -14.36
CA PRO A 110 -17.30 -21.46 -15.39
C PRO A 110 -16.27 -20.38 -15.76
N PRO A 111 -16.15 -19.96 -17.03
CA PRO A 111 -15.22 -18.89 -17.42
C PRO A 111 -15.44 -17.57 -16.66
N SER A 112 -16.65 -17.37 -16.12
CA SER A 112 -17.02 -16.24 -15.26
C SER A 112 -16.55 -16.36 -13.81
N PHE A 113 -16.24 -17.58 -13.36
CA PHE A 113 -15.37 -17.84 -12.21
C PHE A 113 -13.93 -17.84 -12.72
N SER A 114 -13.53 -16.72 -13.32
CA SER A 114 -12.11 -16.39 -13.49
C SER A 114 -11.42 -16.40 -12.12
N ARG A 115 -10.08 -16.30 -12.09
CA ARG A 115 -9.17 -16.50 -10.93
C ARG A 115 -9.53 -15.77 -9.62
N HIS A 116 -10.62 -15.02 -9.61
CA HIS A 116 -11.02 -14.07 -8.60
C HIS A 116 -11.79 -14.61 -7.39
N CYS A 117 -12.02 -15.92 -7.26
CA CYS A 117 -12.75 -16.47 -6.10
C CYS A 117 -12.06 -17.68 -5.47
N VAL A 118 -10.82 -17.98 -5.87
CA VAL A 118 -10.10 -19.10 -5.26
C VAL A 118 -9.55 -18.61 -3.92
N LEU A 119 -9.93 -19.27 -2.83
CA LEU A 119 -9.27 -19.06 -1.54
C LEU A 119 -7.81 -19.54 -1.65
N PRO A 120 -6.85 -18.84 -1.03
CA PRO A 120 -5.49 -19.32 -0.94
C PRO A 120 -5.46 -20.77 -0.42
N PRO A 121 -4.64 -21.65 -1.00
CA PRO A 121 -4.61 -23.04 -0.60
C PRO A 121 -4.26 -23.15 0.89
N HIS A 122 -5.01 -24.00 1.60
CA HIS A 122 -4.66 -24.32 2.98
C HIS A 122 -3.28 -24.99 3.00
N VAL A 123 -2.31 -24.35 3.67
CA VAL A 123 -0.97 -24.87 3.82
C VAL A 123 -0.95 -25.77 5.04
N ASN A 124 -0.94 -27.08 4.81
CA ASN A 124 -0.74 -28.07 5.86
C ASN A 124 0.75 -28.05 6.28
N SER A 125 1.03 -27.93 7.57
CA SER A 125 2.38 -27.94 8.13
C SER A 125 3.30 -26.81 7.61
N PRO A 126 2.99 -25.53 7.91
CA PRO A 126 3.90 -24.42 7.61
C PRO A 126 5.28 -24.62 8.27
N ASN A 127 6.35 -24.67 7.46
CA ASN A 127 7.72 -24.69 7.95
C ASN A 127 8.44 -23.39 7.59
N VAL A 128 8.57 -22.48 8.55
CA VAL A 128 9.17 -21.16 8.32
C VAL A 128 10.65 -21.18 7.93
N PHE A 129 11.32 -22.32 8.16
CA PHE A 129 12.70 -22.59 7.77
C PHE A 129 12.84 -23.18 6.37
N GLU A 130 11.76 -23.23 5.59
CA GLU A 130 11.83 -23.63 4.17
C GLU A 130 12.93 -22.83 3.44
N PRO A 131 13.81 -23.51 2.67
CA PRO A 131 14.90 -22.86 1.96
C PRO A 131 14.42 -21.71 1.10
N VAL A 132 15.13 -20.59 1.16
CA VAL A 132 14.75 -19.37 0.43
C VAL A 132 14.73 -19.58 -1.08
N ASP A 133 15.56 -20.48 -1.61
CA ASP A 133 15.63 -20.82 -3.04
C ASP A 133 14.28 -21.26 -3.60
N PHE A 134 13.45 -21.90 -2.76
CA PHE A 134 12.08 -22.25 -3.12
C PHE A 134 11.27 -21.01 -3.54
N TYR A 135 11.51 -19.86 -2.91
CA TYR A 135 10.86 -18.58 -3.16
C TYR A 135 11.63 -17.66 -4.10
N LEU A 136 12.92 -17.88 -4.40
CA LEU A 136 13.68 -16.98 -5.27
C LEU A 136 13.37 -17.17 -6.77
N ALA A 137 12.82 -18.32 -7.16
CA ALA A 137 12.34 -18.59 -8.53
C ALA A 137 11.00 -17.90 -8.89
N ILE A 138 10.60 -16.93 -8.08
CA ILE A 138 9.28 -16.27 -8.07
C ILE A 138 9.02 -15.35 -9.25
N GLU A 139 10.04 -14.88 -9.95
CA GLU A 139 9.89 -14.04 -11.16
C GLU A 139 9.09 -14.76 -12.26
N THR A 140 9.16 -16.09 -12.29
CA THR A 140 8.36 -16.91 -13.21
C THR A 140 6.89 -17.02 -12.82
N ARG A 141 6.54 -16.61 -11.59
CA ARG A 141 5.21 -16.83 -10.98
C ARG A 141 4.39 -15.56 -10.86
N PHE A 142 5.04 -14.42 -10.66
CA PHE A 142 4.37 -13.13 -10.54
C PHE A 142 4.59 -12.33 -11.82
N PRO A 143 3.61 -12.29 -12.74
CA PRO A 143 3.74 -11.53 -13.98
C PRO A 143 3.85 -10.01 -13.72
N ASN A 144 3.32 -9.57 -12.58
CA ASN A 144 3.45 -8.19 -12.10
C ASN A 144 4.65 -8.07 -11.14
N GLN A 145 5.61 -7.23 -11.53
CA GLN A 145 6.81 -6.97 -10.74
C GLN A 145 6.48 -6.34 -9.38
N GLU A 146 5.37 -5.59 -9.23
CA GLU A 146 5.00 -4.97 -7.95
C GLU A 146 4.62 -6.01 -6.88
N ASP A 147 3.79 -7.00 -7.24
CA ASP A 147 3.32 -8.03 -6.31
C ASP A 147 4.47 -8.93 -5.84
N HIS A 148 5.38 -9.25 -6.76
CA HIS A 148 6.63 -9.96 -6.47
C HIS A 148 7.43 -9.28 -5.36
N ILE A 149 7.61 -7.96 -5.43
CA ILE A 149 8.44 -7.26 -4.43
C ILE A 149 7.72 -7.12 -3.10
N GLN A 150 6.42 -6.83 -3.10
CA GLN A 150 5.65 -6.80 -1.85
C GLN A 150 5.75 -8.14 -1.11
N PHE A 151 5.65 -9.25 -1.84
CA PHE A 151 5.89 -10.59 -1.30
C PHE A 151 7.28 -10.76 -0.70
N LEU A 152 8.33 -10.39 -1.46
CA LEU A 152 9.71 -10.55 -0.99
C LEU A 152 9.95 -9.72 0.28
N LEU A 153 9.44 -8.49 0.34
CA LEU A 153 9.56 -7.62 1.49
C LEU A 153 8.88 -8.20 2.72
N SER A 154 7.65 -8.70 2.57
CA SER A 154 6.90 -9.37 3.62
C SER A 154 7.63 -10.60 4.16
N LEU A 155 8.15 -11.46 3.27
CA LEU A 155 8.92 -12.63 3.68
C LEU A 155 10.26 -12.25 4.34
N THR A 156 10.93 -11.20 3.85
CA THR A 156 12.18 -10.71 4.43
C THR A 156 11.95 -10.22 5.85
N LEU A 157 10.91 -9.40 6.06
CA LEU A 157 10.58 -8.87 7.39
C LEU A 157 10.23 -9.99 8.37
N LEU A 158 9.45 -10.99 7.95
CA LEU A 158 9.13 -12.15 8.78
C LEU A 158 10.40 -12.89 9.21
N LYS A 159 11.30 -13.19 8.27
CA LYS A 159 12.53 -13.90 8.58
C LYS A 159 13.46 -13.07 9.48
N ILE A 160 13.54 -11.75 9.27
CA ILE A 160 14.25 -10.84 10.18
C ILE A 160 13.68 -10.92 11.59
N LYS A 161 12.34 -10.84 11.76
CA LYS A 161 11.69 -10.96 13.06
C LYS A 161 12.08 -12.27 13.76
N LEU A 162 12.01 -13.39 13.05
CA LEU A 162 12.37 -14.70 13.60
C LEU A 162 13.84 -14.82 13.99
N VAL A 163 14.75 -14.25 13.20
CA VAL A 163 16.17 -14.17 13.57
C VAL A 163 16.34 -13.38 14.88
N LEU A 164 15.67 -12.25 15.01
CA LEU A 164 15.73 -11.40 16.20
C LEU A 164 15.15 -12.13 17.42
N ASP A 165 14.03 -12.81 17.27
CA ASP A 165 13.36 -13.58 18.32
C ASP A 165 14.24 -14.76 18.79
N LEU A 166 14.84 -15.52 17.87
CA LEU A 166 15.79 -16.58 18.21
C LEU A 166 17.03 -16.05 18.92
N ARG A 167 17.57 -14.90 18.51
CA ARG A 167 18.70 -14.24 19.20
C ARG A 167 18.31 -13.74 20.58
N ASN A 168 17.10 -13.23 20.76
CA ASN A 168 16.57 -12.84 22.07
C ASN A 168 16.43 -14.06 22.98
N LEU A 169 15.85 -15.14 22.46
CA LEU A 169 15.69 -16.40 23.19
C LEU A 169 17.04 -16.99 23.59
N GLN A 170 18.02 -17.02 22.67
CA GLN A 170 19.37 -17.49 22.98
C GLN A 170 20.01 -16.67 24.11
N ARG A 171 19.93 -15.33 24.05
CA ARG A 171 20.43 -14.45 25.12
C ARG A 171 19.72 -14.67 26.46
N ALA A 172 18.40 -14.91 26.44
CA ALA A 172 17.64 -15.19 27.65
C ALA A 172 18.06 -16.53 28.30
N ILE A 173 18.33 -17.56 27.49
CA ILE A 173 18.84 -18.86 27.95
C ILE A 173 20.25 -18.69 28.55
N GLU A 174 21.13 -17.94 27.88
CA GLU A 174 22.48 -17.65 28.37
C GLU A 174 22.44 -16.92 29.72
N TRP A 175 21.51 -15.96 29.87
CA TRP A 175 21.31 -15.22 31.11
C TRP A 175 20.75 -16.08 32.25
N ALA A 176 19.86 -17.03 31.96
CA ALA A 176 19.29 -17.95 32.96
C ALA A 176 20.30 -18.97 33.53
N GLY A 177 21.44 -19.15 32.87
CA GLY A 177 22.58 -19.91 33.38
C GLY A 177 22.48 -21.44 33.23
N PRO A 178 23.50 -22.19 33.72
CA PRO A 178 23.74 -23.60 33.40
C PRO A 178 22.63 -24.59 33.74
N LYS A 179 21.73 -24.25 34.67
CA LYS A 179 20.69 -25.17 35.17
C LYS A 179 19.49 -25.32 34.22
N GLY A 180 19.38 -24.49 33.18
CA GLY A 180 18.38 -24.63 32.11
C GLY A 180 18.92 -25.28 30.83
N ILE A 181 20.19 -25.72 30.81
CA ILE A 181 20.92 -26.07 29.58
C ILE A 181 20.89 -27.57 29.33
N MET A 182 19.80 -28.05 28.71
CA MET A 182 19.89 -29.16 27.77
C MET A 182 19.19 -28.67 26.49
N ASN A 183 19.98 -28.28 25.49
CA ASN A 183 19.62 -27.97 24.07
C ASN A 183 19.95 -26.57 23.52
N SER A 184 20.86 -25.77 24.13
CA SER A 184 21.31 -24.50 23.53
C SER A 184 22.06 -24.65 22.18
N LEU A 185 22.50 -25.87 21.83
CA LEU A 185 23.19 -26.14 20.56
C LEU A 185 22.31 -25.98 19.31
N GLY A 186 20.97 -25.98 19.44
CA GLY A 186 20.09 -25.92 18.27
C GLY A 186 19.93 -24.52 17.65
N HIS A 187 19.95 -23.46 18.46
CA HIS A 187 19.53 -22.13 17.96
C HIS A 187 20.60 -21.45 17.09
N SER A 188 21.89 -21.68 17.35
CA SER A 188 22.96 -21.01 16.59
C SER A 188 22.92 -21.38 15.10
N ASP A 189 22.71 -22.66 14.79
CA ASP A 189 22.64 -23.12 13.40
C ASP A 189 21.35 -22.65 12.72
N MET A 190 20.22 -22.63 13.45
CA MET A 190 18.95 -22.06 12.95
C MET A 190 19.06 -20.55 12.68
N ILE A 191 19.73 -19.79 13.55
CA ILE A 191 19.98 -18.35 13.37
C ILE A 191 20.84 -18.13 12.13
N LYS A 192 21.94 -18.88 11.96
CA LYS A 192 22.81 -18.78 10.78
C LYS A 192 22.07 -19.10 9.50
N GLU A 193 21.25 -20.15 9.50
CA GLU A 193 20.44 -20.55 8.36
C GLU A 193 19.44 -19.46 8.00
N LEU A 194 18.67 -18.94 8.96
CA LEU A 194 17.72 -17.85 8.70
C LEU A 194 18.43 -16.56 8.26
N ASP A 195 19.58 -16.21 8.85
CA ASP A 195 20.37 -15.05 8.42
C ASP A 195 20.79 -15.18 6.95
N ALA A 196 21.24 -16.36 6.52
CA ALA A 196 21.61 -16.62 5.12
C ALA A 196 20.39 -16.51 4.19
N GLN A 197 19.23 -16.99 4.62
CA GLN A 197 17.99 -16.83 3.88
C GLN A 197 17.56 -15.37 3.77
N VAL A 198 17.71 -14.57 4.84
CA VAL A 198 17.49 -13.13 4.82
C VAL A 198 18.44 -12.45 3.83
N ASP A 199 19.72 -12.85 3.78
CA ASP A 199 20.68 -12.32 2.81
C ASP A 199 20.25 -12.59 1.36
N GLY A 200 19.77 -13.79 1.06
CA GLY A 200 19.23 -14.12 -0.27
C GLY A 200 18.05 -13.23 -0.67
N LEU A 201 17.07 -13.03 0.22
CA LEU A 201 15.93 -12.14 -0.03
C LEU A 201 16.37 -10.67 -0.16
N TYR A 202 17.28 -10.24 0.72
CA TYR A 202 17.82 -8.89 0.73
C TYR A 202 18.48 -8.56 -0.61
N CYS A 203 19.33 -9.45 -1.12
CA CYS A 203 19.96 -9.34 -2.43
C CYS A 203 18.91 -9.26 -3.53
N LYS A 204 17.87 -10.10 -3.50
CA LYS A 204 16.83 -10.12 -4.53
C LYS A 204 16.03 -8.82 -4.59
N VAL A 205 15.64 -8.28 -3.45
CA VAL A 205 14.99 -6.96 -3.37
C VAL A 205 15.93 -5.86 -3.86
N HIS A 206 17.22 -5.95 -3.54
CA HIS A 206 18.23 -4.99 -4.00
C HIS A 206 18.40 -5.00 -5.52
N GLU A 207 18.43 -6.19 -6.14
CA GLU A 207 18.47 -6.35 -7.59
C GLU A 207 17.25 -5.73 -8.27
N ALA A 208 16.07 -5.95 -7.69
CA ALA A 208 14.83 -5.37 -8.22
C ALA A 208 14.78 -3.84 -8.07
N ASN A 209 15.20 -3.32 -6.92
CA ASN A 209 15.28 -1.89 -6.68
C ASN A 209 16.36 -1.52 -5.66
N ARG A 210 17.52 -1.08 -6.17
CA ARG A 210 18.70 -0.73 -5.37
C ARG A 210 18.50 0.41 -4.35
N TYR A 211 17.42 1.17 -4.47
CA TYR A 211 17.13 2.33 -3.61
C TYR A 211 16.36 1.95 -2.34
N TRP A 212 15.64 0.81 -2.37
CA TRP A 212 14.70 0.41 -1.34
C TRP A 212 15.30 0.38 0.08
N TRP A 213 16.33 -0.46 0.29
CA TRP A 213 16.90 -0.68 1.62
C TRP A 213 17.49 0.58 2.25
N LYS A 214 17.97 1.50 1.42
CA LYS A 214 18.41 2.81 1.90
C LYS A 214 17.26 3.70 2.31
N LEU A 215 16.22 3.74 1.50
CA LEU A 215 15.05 4.55 1.77
C LEU A 215 14.44 4.16 3.11
N LEU A 216 14.35 2.85 3.35
CA LEU A 216 13.85 2.26 4.59
C LEU A 216 14.61 2.74 5.84
N VAL A 217 15.94 2.79 5.78
CA VAL A 217 16.78 3.20 6.93
C VAL A 217 16.90 4.72 7.05
N ALA A 218 17.07 5.42 5.92
CA ALA A 218 17.28 6.87 5.91
C ALA A 218 16.02 7.66 6.29
N LYS A 219 14.83 7.06 6.13
CA LYS A 219 13.54 7.65 6.52
C LYS A 219 13.35 9.11 6.06
N PRO A 220 13.59 9.47 4.78
CA PRO A 220 13.46 10.85 4.35
C PRO A 220 11.98 11.20 4.06
N TRP A 221 11.12 11.14 5.09
CA TRP A 221 9.65 11.23 4.97
C TRP A 221 9.17 12.35 4.06
N ASN A 222 9.65 13.57 4.30
CA ASN A 222 9.27 14.75 3.51
C ASN A 222 9.62 14.61 2.02
N ALA A 223 10.72 13.92 1.69
CA ALA A 223 11.12 13.71 0.30
C ALA A 223 10.32 12.59 -0.37
N VAL A 224 9.90 11.57 0.39
CA VAL A 224 9.02 10.50 -0.09
C VAL A 224 7.64 11.06 -0.42
N GLU A 225 7.06 11.82 0.50
CA GLU A 225 5.75 12.45 0.32
C GLU A 225 5.75 13.40 -0.89
N ALA A 226 6.73 14.29 -0.98
CA ALA A 226 6.85 15.22 -2.10
C ALA A 226 7.02 14.51 -3.45
N LEU A 227 7.72 13.38 -3.48
CA LEU A 227 7.89 12.60 -4.70
C LEU A 227 6.59 11.90 -5.10
N VAL A 228 5.89 11.30 -4.13
CA VAL A 228 4.62 10.61 -4.40
C VAL A 228 3.57 11.59 -4.88
N GLU A 229 3.45 12.76 -4.24
CA GLU A 229 2.54 13.82 -4.68
C GLU A 229 2.84 14.26 -6.12
N GLN A 230 4.11 14.43 -6.47
CA GLN A 230 4.53 14.79 -7.82
C GLN A 230 4.11 13.73 -8.86
N TYR A 231 4.24 12.44 -8.54
CA TYR A 231 3.86 11.37 -9.48
C TYR A 231 2.34 11.27 -9.63
N SER A 232 1.59 11.41 -8.52
CA SER A 232 0.13 11.45 -8.52
C SER A 232 -0.41 12.60 -9.36
N GLN A 233 0.17 13.79 -9.26
CA GLN A 233 -0.25 14.96 -10.06
C GLN A 233 0.00 14.78 -11.56
N ASN A 234 1.04 14.04 -11.93
CA ASN A 234 1.45 13.87 -13.34
C ASN A 234 0.85 12.63 -14.00
N ASN A 235 0.06 11.81 -13.29
CA ASN A 235 -0.37 10.47 -13.73
C ASN A 235 0.81 9.63 -14.28
N ALA A 236 2.02 9.89 -13.79
CA ALA A 236 3.21 9.19 -14.24
C ALA A 236 3.28 7.86 -13.51
N LEU A 237 3.41 6.76 -14.26
CA LEU A 237 3.73 5.48 -13.64
C LEU A 237 5.19 5.51 -13.19
N ALA A 238 5.45 5.07 -11.96
CA ALA A 238 6.81 4.89 -11.48
C ALA A 238 7.50 3.85 -12.36
N LYS A 239 8.67 4.19 -12.89
CA LYS A 239 9.46 3.25 -13.70
C LYS A 239 10.03 2.15 -12.79
N ALA A 240 10.03 0.91 -13.27
CA ALA A 240 10.68 -0.21 -12.58
C ALA A 240 12.15 0.08 -12.25
N GLY A 241 12.59 -0.29 -11.05
CA GLY A 241 13.89 -0.03 -10.46
C GLY A 241 14.16 1.45 -10.11
N SER A 242 13.15 2.32 -10.23
CA SER A 242 13.34 3.75 -10.00
C SER A 242 13.23 4.13 -8.52
N PRO A 243 13.80 5.29 -8.15
CA PRO A 243 13.61 5.88 -6.82
C PRO A 243 12.14 6.08 -6.45
N ALA A 244 11.30 6.44 -7.42
CA ALA A 244 9.87 6.69 -7.22
C ALA A 244 9.09 5.40 -6.94
N GLU A 245 9.46 4.32 -7.61
CA GLU A 245 8.89 3.00 -7.32
C GLU A 245 9.24 2.56 -5.89
N ALA A 246 10.49 2.75 -5.46
CA ALA A 246 10.88 2.48 -4.08
C ALA A 246 10.08 3.33 -3.08
N CYS A 247 9.81 4.60 -3.36
CA CYS A 247 8.93 5.42 -2.50
C CYS A 247 7.50 4.89 -2.45
N ALA A 248 6.94 4.48 -3.59
CA ALA A 248 5.59 3.93 -3.66
C ALA A 248 5.46 2.64 -2.84
N TRP A 249 6.42 1.73 -2.94
CA TRP A 249 6.45 0.52 -2.10
C TRP A 249 6.61 0.87 -0.61
N PHE A 250 7.30 1.97 -0.30
CA PHE A 250 7.73 2.29 1.06
C PHE A 250 6.57 2.82 1.85
N LEU A 251 5.76 3.69 1.25
CA LEU A 251 4.53 4.15 1.87
C LEU A 251 3.57 3.01 2.25
N LYS A 252 3.57 1.91 1.49
CA LYS A 252 2.70 0.76 1.75
C LYS A 252 3.16 -0.13 2.90
N GLN A 253 4.47 -0.27 3.08
CA GLN A 253 5.01 -1.21 4.07
C GLN A 253 5.74 -0.54 5.24
N GLN A 254 6.02 0.76 5.20
CA GLN A 254 6.81 1.46 6.23
C GLN A 254 6.38 1.13 7.66
N PHE A 255 5.06 1.04 7.89
CA PHE A 255 4.51 0.77 9.21
C PHE A 255 4.92 -0.61 9.74
N CYS A 256 4.92 -1.66 8.90
CA CYS A 256 5.31 -3.00 9.34
C CYS A 256 6.76 -3.00 9.83
N TRP A 257 7.64 -2.33 9.07
CA TRP A 257 9.06 -2.26 9.38
C TRP A 257 9.36 -1.41 10.61
N ILE A 258 8.61 -0.31 10.81
CA ILE A 258 8.75 0.55 12.00
C ILE A 258 8.25 -0.16 13.26
N GLU A 259 7.15 -0.90 13.15
CA GLU A 259 6.51 -1.58 14.28
C GLU A 259 7.22 -2.88 14.68
N THR A 260 8.09 -3.43 13.82
CA THR A 260 8.87 -4.63 14.14
C THR A 260 10.13 -4.21 14.91
N PRO A 261 10.25 -4.53 16.22
CA PRO A 261 11.38 -4.08 17.03
C PRO A 261 12.71 -4.56 16.47
N ALA A 262 13.72 -3.68 16.46
CA ALA A 262 15.09 -3.95 15.99
C ALA A 262 15.24 -4.32 14.49
N ALA A 263 14.16 -4.35 13.70
CA ALA A 263 14.24 -4.71 12.28
C ALA A 263 15.01 -3.68 11.46
N LEU A 264 14.84 -2.39 11.75
CA LEU A 264 15.52 -1.32 11.04
C LEU A 264 17.02 -1.27 11.37
N GLU A 265 17.38 -1.51 12.61
CA GLU A 265 18.76 -1.64 13.08
C GLU A 265 19.45 -2.85 12.43
N TYR A 266 18.71 -3.96 12.29
CA TYR A 266 19.19 -5.13 11.55
C TYR A 266 19.51 -4.76 10.09
N VAL A 267 18.57 -4.10 9.40
CA VAL A 267 18.77 -3.65 8.00
C VAL A 267 19.90 -2.62 7.90
N GLU A 268 20.01 -1.69 8.85
CA GLU A 268 21.11 -0.73 8.90
C GLU A 268 22.46 -1.43 9.04
N GLY A 269 22.54 -2.46 9.89
CA GLY A 269 23.71 -3.32 10.04
C GLY A 269 24.12 -3.98 8.71
N LYS A 270 23.15 -4.54 7.97
CA LYS A 270 23.39 -5.09 6.63
C LYS A 270 23.84 -4.00 5.64
N ASN A 271 23.23 -2.81 5.70
CA ASN A 271 23.56 -1.68 4.82
C ASN A 271 25.01 -1.19 4.99
N LYS A 272 25.59 -1.27 6.19
CA LYS A 272 26.98 -0.86 6.46
C LYS A 272 28.01 -1.74 5.75
N GLY A 273 27.68 -2.99 5.47
CA GLY A 273 28.57 -3.97 4.85
C GLY A 273 28.59 -3.95 3.31
N SER A 274 27.65 -3.27 2.65
CA SER A 274 27.54 -3.31 1.18
C SER A 274 27.86 -1.97 0.52
N SER A 275 28.40 -2.04 -0.71
CA SER A 275 28.78 -0.87 -1.51
C SER A 275 27.55 -0.24 -2.17
N PHE A 276 26.77 0.51 -1.39
CA PHE A 276 25.60 1.19 -1.94
C PHE A 276 25.93 2.61 -2.46
N PRO A 277 25.15 3.17 -3.41
CA PRO A 277 25.30 4.57 -3.84
C PRO A 277 25.28 5.54 -2.65
N SER A 278 26.03 6.65 -2.66
CA SER A 278 26.13 7.48 -1.44
C SER A 278 24.79 8.09 -1.02
N MET A 279 24.61 8.41 0.26
CA MET A 279 23.40 9.11 0.75
C MET A 279 23.20 10.46 0.06
N LYS A 280 24.31 11.16 -0.29
CA LYS A 280 24.27 12.36 -1.14
C LYS A 280 23.73 12.10 -2.55
N GLU A 281 23.92 10.90 -3.09
CA GLU A 281 23.36 10.52 -4.39
C GLU A 281 21.88 10.19 -4.26
N THR A 282 21.48 9.50 -3.19
CA THR A 282 20.08 9.33 -2.79
C THR A 282 19.39 10.69 -2.61
N GLU A 283 19.92 11.59 -1.78
CA GLU A 283 19.42 12.95 -1.59
C GLU A 283 19.49 13.80 -2.85
N ARG A 284 20.49 13.64 -3.72
CA ARG A 284 20.51 14.31 -5.02
C ARG A 284 19.35 13.81 -5.88
N VAL A 285 19.10 12.51 -5.89
CA VAL A 285 18.02 11.91 -6.68
C VAL A 285 16.65 12.31 -6.11
N TYR A 286 16.44 12.19 -4.81
CA TYR A 286 15.16 12.46 -4.15
C TYR A 286 14.94 13.95 -3.87
N GLY A 287 15.95 14.67 -3.39
CA GLY A 287 15.90 16.10 -3.09
C GLY A 287 15.92 17.00 -4.32
N HIS A 288 16.56 16.61 -5.43
CA HIS A 288 16.44 17.39 -6.68
C HIS A 288 15.04 17.26 -7.28
N LEU A 289 14.40 16.10 -7.15
CA LEU A 289 13.01 15.87 -7.58
C LEU A 289 12.03 16.66 -6.69
N GLY A 290 12.19 16.56 -5.36
CA GLY A 290 11.38 17.34 -4.41
C GLY A 290 11.52 18.86 -4.57
N ASN A 291 12.74 19.38 -4.74
CA ASN A 291 12.97 20.82 -4.93
C ASN A 291 12.43 21.34 -6.25
N LYS A 292 12.51 20.56 -7.34
CA LYS A 292 11.88 20.91 -8.62
C LYS A 292 10.36 20.96 -8.48
N SER A 293 9.76 20.01 -7.78
CA SER A 293 8.32 19.98 -7.51
C SER A 293 7.86 21.23 -6.72
N ILE A 294 8.53 21.54 -5.60
CA ILE A 294 8.20 22.73 -4.79
C ILE A 294 8.35 24.02 -5.59
N HIS A 295 9.38 24.11 -6.43
CA HIS A 295 9.61 25.30 -7.25
C HIS A 295 8.58 25.44 -8.37
N SER A 296 8.17 24.35 -9.02
CA SER A 296 7.12 24.32 -10.05
C SER A 296 5.74 24.62 -9.47
N ALA A 297 5.39 24.07 -8.30
CA ALA A 297 4.14 24.36 -7.60
C ALA A 297 4.03 25.85 -7.24
N ARG A 298 5.09 26.42 -6.64
CA ARG A 298 5.17 27.86 -6.31
C ARG A 298 5.10 28.75 -7.56
N GLN A 299 5.64 28.30 -8.70
CA GLN A 299 5.53 29.03 -9.95
C GLN A 299 4.09 29.02 -10.48
N MET A 300 3.41 27.87 -10.47
CA MET A 300 2.00 27.76 -10.86
C MET A 300 1.10 28.62 -9.96
N GLU A 301 1.32 28.64 -8.65
CA GLU A 301 0.57 29.51 -7.72
C GLU A 301 0.73 31.00 -8.06
N ARG A 302 1.97 31.45 -8.38
CA ARG A 302 2.22 32.83 -8.81
C ARG A 302 1.52 33.16 -10.13
N GLU A 303 1.52 32.23 -11.08
CA GLU A 303 0.85 32.40 -12.36
C GLU A 303 -0.68 32.44 -12.21
N MET A 304 -1.26 31.58 -11.37
CA MET A 304 -2.70 31.59 -11.06
C MET A 304 -3.11 32.86 -10.31
N SER A 305 -2.35 33.28 -9.30
CA SER A 305 -2.59 34.52 -8.56
C SER A 305 -2.47 35.76 -9.47
N GLY A 306 -1.50 35.75 -10.40
CA GLY A 306 -1.36 36.76 -11.44
C GLY A 306 -2.54 36.80 -12.42
N ARG A 307 -3.06 35.64 -12.85
CA ARG A 307 -4.26 35.56 -13.70
C ARG A 307 -5.50 36.06 -12.97
N MET A 308 -5.74 35.65 -11.73
CA MET A 308 -6.89 36.13 -10.94
C MET A 308 -6.86 37.65 -10.74
N SER A 309 -5.68 38.23 -10.52
CA SER A 309 -5.49 39.67 -10.40
C SER A 309 -5.80 40.42 -11.71
N ARG A 310 -5.44 39.85 -12.87
CA ARG A 310 -5.76 40.44 -14.19
C ARG A 310 -7.24 40.33 -14.53
N THR A 311 -7.89 39.20 -14.22
CA THR A 311 -9.33 39.03 -14.47
C THR A 311 -10.15 40.03 -13.66
N ARG A 312 -9.75 40.31 -12.42
CA ARG A 312 -10.42 41.30 -11.53
C ARG A 312 -10.27 42.76 -12.00
N MET A 313 -9.21 43.08 -12.75
CA MET A 313 -9.04 44.41 -13.35
C MET A 313 -9.80 44.58 -14.67
N SER A 314 -10.10 43.48 -15.39
CA SER A 314 -10.87 43.55 -16.64
C SER A 314 -12.38 43.74 -16.45
N SER A 315 -12.92 43.40 -15.27
CA SER A 315 -14.35 43.58 -14.95
C SER A 315 -14.70 44.95 -14.37
N GLY A 316 -13.70 45.82 -14.11
CA GLY A 316 -13.91 47.13 -13.47
C GLY A 316 -14.20 48.30 -14.43
N ARG A 317 -14.24 48.08 -15.74
CA ARG A 317 -14.33 49.16 -16.75
C ARG A 317 -15.50 49.00 -17.72
N ARG A 318 -16.71 48.83 -17.20
CA ARG A 318 -17.95 49.14 -17.92
C ARG A 318 -18.90 49.89 -17.00
N ARG A 319 -18.72 51.20 -16.89
CA ARG A 319 -19.79 52.13 -16.55
C ARG A 319 -20.05 53.05 -17.74
N SER A 320 -21.35 53.29 -17.94
CA SER A 320 -21.95 54.45 -18.61
C SER A 320 -22.01 54.43 -20.13
N ALA A 321 -23.15 54.00 -20.67
CA ALA A 321 -24.01 54.88 -21.49
C ALA A 321 -25.37 54.22 -21.78
N CYS A 322 -26.40 55.06 -21.86
CA CYS A 322 -27.79 54.83 -22.28
C CYS A 322 -28.70 54.15 -21.23
N GLY A 323 -29.78 54.74 -20.73
CA GLY A 323 -30.58 55.85 -21.25
C GLY A 323 -31.97 55.35 -21.65
N ALA A 324 -32.93 55.52 -20.74
CA ALA A 324 -34.36 55.78 -20.93
C ALA A 324 -35.27 54.78 -21.69
N CYS A 325 -36.35 54.44 -20.97
CA CYS A 325 -37.75 54.24 -21.41
C CYS A 325 -38.12 53.01 -22.26
N ILE A 326 -39.07 52.20 -21.76
CA ILE A 326 -40.45 52.06 -22.29
C ILE A 326 -41.24 51.07 -21.42
N THR A 327 -42.55 51.31 -21.40
CA THR A 327 -43.70 50.88 -20.59
C THR A 327 -44.03 49.38 -20.47
N PRO A 328 -44.94 48.99 -19.54
CA PRO A 328 -45.36 47.62 -19.31
C PRO A 328 -46.56 47.22 -20.19
N GLY A 329 -46.58 45.98 -20.68
CA GLY A 329 -47.74 45.47 -21.40
C GLY A 329 -47.70 43.99 -21.75
N ARG A 330 -48.76 43.29 -21.30
CA ARG A 330 -49.39 42.10 -21.88
C ARG A 330 -48.79 40.71 -21.60
N THR A 331 -49.48 40.07 -20.65
CA THR A 331 -50.00 38.70 -20.68
C THR A 331 -50.38 38.16 -22.07
N GLY A 332 -50.06 36.88 -22.31
CA GLY A 332 -50.52 36.06 -23.45
C GLY A 332 -49.64 34.83 -23.60
N LEU A 333 -49.90 33.74 -22.87
CA LEU A 333 -50.65 32.55 -23.33
C LEU A 333 -50.15 31.94 -24.65
N GLY A 334 -49.54 30.75 -24.51
CA GLY A 334 -49.82 29.60 -25.35
C GLY A 334 -48.96 29.40 -26.60
N ARG A 335 -48.13 28.36 -26.61
CA ARG A 335 -48.49 27.05 -27.21
C ARG A 335 -47.30 26.09 -27.12
N VAL A 336 -47.56 24.98 -26.44
CA VAL A 336 -46.76 23.75 -26.49
C VAL A 336 -47.07 23.07 -27.82
N CYS A 337 -46.05 22.73 -28.62
CA CYS A 337 -46.16 21.75 -29.70
C CYS A 337 -45.56 20.43 -29.19
N PRO A 338 -46.31 19.32 -29.16
CA PRO A 338 -45.73 18.00 -28.97
C PRO A 338 -45.20 17.48 -30.30
N GLN A 339 -43.92 17.13 -30.33
CA GLN A 339 -43.33 16.31 -31.39
C GLN A 339 -43.72 14.85 -31.17
N SER A 340 -44.34 14.26 -32.18
CA SER A 340 -44.62 12.83 -32.32
C SER A 340 -43.36 12.07 -32.71
N PHE A 341 -43.05 11.02 -31.96
CA PHE A 341 -42.18 9.92 -32.38
C PHE A 341 -43.01 8.83 -33.08
N PRO A 342 -42.50 8.18 -34.13
CA PRO A 342 -43.03 6.89 -34.58
C PRO A 342 -42.22 5.74 -33.99
N ASP A 343 -42.93 4.76 -33.43
CA ASP A 343 -42.42 3.44 -33.09
C ASP A 343 -42.19 2.59 -34.35
N LYS A 344 -41.04 1.93 -34.40
CA LYS A 344 -40.88 0.54 -34.85
C LYS A 344 -39.74 -0.12 -34.08
#